data_AF-A0A520CII6-F1
#
_entry.id   AF-A0A520CII6-F1
#
_cell.length_a   1.000
_cell.length_b   1.000
_cell.length_c   1.000
_cell.angle_alpha   90.00
_cell.angle_beta   90.00
_cell.angle_gamma   90.00
#
_symmetry.space_group_name_H-M   'P 1'
#
loop_
_entity.id
_entity.type
_entity.pdbx_description
1 polymer ?
#
loop_
_entity_poly.entity_id
_entity_poly.type
_entity_poly.pdbx_seq_one_letter_code
_entity_poly.pdbx_strand_id
1 'polypeptide(L)'
;MKKRTKSFLFLGSILMVYGCNPSWDVNLYSQKIRGTNKIIYQYDAWGGRDSHKSGITILDSAEEFNMSKITSLPGSYFAEIPTKDYIKLIRVNNGENPTTEQDTVLKPSKHYFKNIKGIKYEVTEFNDTYGSSTMNTGLMKYEFEMVKETNDSLTFENVVHKFGGIKWPSKISFPKGNITVVDDTTGRVHRIVIEQFIRMKGEIYKPSKPLEIVTNQAIIGFATFYFIPKKHIKSSALTNEGIFKQVRK
;
A
#
# COMPACT_ATOMS: atom_id res chain seq x y z
N MET A 1 -79.96 8.69 24.26
CA MET A 1 -79.35 8.69 25.60
C MET A 1 -78.22 7.66 25.64
N LYS A 2 -76.98 8.08 25.97
CA LYS A 2 -75.74 7.28 26.26
C LYS A 2 -75.19 6.35 25.15
N LYS A 3 -74.14 6.73 24.43
CA LYS A 3 -72.68 6.56 24.69
C LYS A 3 -72.19 5.10 24.72
N ARG A 4 -71.35 4.72 23.75
CA ARG A 4 -69.91 4.39 23.95
C ARG A 4 -69.24 3.97 22.64
N THR A 5 -68.43 4.88 22.11
CA THR A 5 -67.33 4.61 21.16
C THR A 5 -66.20 3.92 21.93
N LYS A 6 -65.65 2.83 21.40
CA LYS A 6 -64.35 2.30 21.82
C LYS A 6 -63.44 2.28 20.60
N SER A 7 -62.45 3.18 20.62
CA SER A 7 -61.30 3.19 19.74
C SER A 7 -60.56 1.86 19.80
N PHE A 8 -60.25 1.27 18.65
CA PHE A 8 -59.17 0.29 18.54
C PHE A 8 -57.93 1.01 18.02
N LEU A 9 -56.88 0.99 18.85
CA LEU A 9 -55.59 1.60 18.58
C LEU A 9 -54.88 0.90 17.42
N PHE A 10 -54.39 1.72 16.52
CA PHE A 10 -53.35 1.40 15.54
C PHE A 10 -52.04 1.18 16.31
N LEU A 11 -51.58 -0.07 16.44
CA LEU A 11 -50.23 -0.35 16.95
C LEU A 11 -49.24 -0.18 15.79
N GLY A 12 -48.62 0.99 15.72
CA GLY A 12 -47.52 1.26 14.81
C GLY A 12 -46.28 0.47 15.21
N SER A 13 -45.89 -0.48 14.37
CA SER A 13 -44.55 -1.08 14.38
C SER A 13 -43.55 -0.05 13.86
N ILE A 14 -43.01 0.76 14.77
CA ILE A 14 -41.77 1.50 14.53
C ILE A 14 -40.63 0.47 14.50
N LEU A 15 -40.32 -0.02 13.31
CA LEU A 15 -39.03 -0.63 13.01
C LEU A 15 -37.97 0.46 13.17
N MET A 16 -37.39 0.56 14.37
CA MET A 16 -36.12 1.25 14.57
C MET A 16 -35.06 0.48 13.79
N VAL A 17 -34.82 0.89 12.55
CA VAL A 17 -33.60 0.55 11.83
C VAL A 17 -32.47 1.32 12.53
N TYR A 18 -31.97 0.78 13.64
CA TYR A 18 -30.67 1.18 14.16
C TYR A 18 -29.67 0.83 13.05
N GLY A 19 -29.32 1.85 12.26
CA GLY A 19 -28.19 1.82 11.36
C GLY A 19 -26.94 1.60 12.19
N CYS A 20 -26.59 0.34 12.37
CA CYS A 20 -25.31 -0.07 12.92
C CYS A 20 -24.26 0.31 11.88
N ASN A 21 -23.80 1.56 11.88
CA ASN A 21 -22.61 1.94 11.16
C ASN A 21 -21.45 1.24 11.88
N PRO A 22 -20.81 0.21 11.28
CA PRO A 22 -19.70 -0.44 11.94
C PRO A 22 -18.60 0.62 12.17
N SER A 23 -18.17 0.76 13.42
CA SER A 23 -16.98 1.57 13.74
C SER A 23 -15.77 0.90 13.08
N TRP A 24 -15.07 1.63 12.22
CA TRP A 24 -13.84 1.18 11.60
C TRP A 24 -12.66 1.57 12.50
N ASP A 25 -11.83 0.60 12.86
CA ASP A 25 -10.47 0.87 13.30
C ASP A 25 -9.60 1.02 12.04
N VAL A 26 -8.89 2.15 11.92
CA VAL A 26 -8.20 2.54 10.68
C VAL A 26 -6.76 2.92 10.98
N ASN A 27 -5.84 2.14 10.42
CA ASN A 27 -4.44 2.53 10.26
C ASN A 27 -4.32 3.35 8.98
N LEU A 28 -3.91 4.61 9.12
CA LEU A 28 -3.89 5.55 8.01
C LEU A 28 -2.50 6.16 7.85
N TYR A 29 -1.98 6.09 6.64
CA TYR A 29 -0.76 6.78 6.22
C TYR A 29 -1.10 7.72 5.08
N SER A 30 -0.40 8.85 5.00
CA SER A 30 -0.61 9.82 3.94
C SER A 30 0.68 10.37 3.36
N GLN A 31 0.63 10.72 2.08
CA GLN A 31 1.64 11.51 1.38
C GLN A 31 0.96 12.58 0.52
N LYS A 32 1.64 13.71 0.32
CA LYS A 32 1.21 14.79 -0.56
C LYS A 32 1.74 14.59 -1.97
N ILE A 33 0.90 14.86 -2.98
CA ILE A 33 1.35 14.99 -4.37
C ILE A 33 1.96 16.38 -4.55
N ARG A 34 3.24 16.46 -4.93
CA ARG A 34 3.96 17.73 -5.07
C ARG A 34 3.21 18.72 -5.96
N GLY A 35 3.20 19.99 -5.54
CA GLY A 35 2.63 21.08 -6.33
C GLY A 35 1.09 21.02 -6.43
N THR A 36 0.44 20.21 -5.59
CA THR A 36 -1.02 20.10 -5.55
C THR A 36 -1.55 20.22 -4.13
N ASN A 37 -2.87 20.39 -4.03
CA ASN A 37 -3.63 20.25 -2.79
C ASN A 37 -4.08 18.80 -2.54
N LYS A 38 -3.60 17.80 -3.31
CA LYS A 38 -4.06 16.41 -3.22
C LYS A 38 -3.19 15.56 -2.28
N ILE A 39 -3.86 14.68 -1.55
CA ILE A 39 -3.26 13.76 -0.58
C ILE A 39 -3.61 12.34 -1.00
N ILE A 40 -2.59 11.50 -1.10
CA ILE A 40 -2.71 10.05 -1.26
C ILE A 40 -2.77 9.45 0.14
N TYR A 41 -3.82 8.69 0.41
CA TYR A 41 -3.98 7.94 1.65
C TYR A 41 -3.80 6.46 1.39
N GLN A 42 -2.91 5.81 2.13
CA GLN A 42 -2.86 4.36 2.27
C GLN A 42 -3.60 3.98 3.55
N TYR A 43 -4.59 3.12 3.43
CA TYR A 43 -5.45 2.75 4.55
C TYR A 43 -5.51 1.24 4.72
N ASP A 44 -5.59 0.82 5.97
CA ASP A 44 -5.84 -0.55 6.40
C ASP A 44 -6.88 -0.49 7.53
N ALA A 45 -8.09 -0.98 7.25
CA ALA A 45 -9.26 -0.78 8.08
C ALA A 45 -9.92 -2.10 8.45
N TRP A 46 -10.17 -2.26 9.75
CA TRP A 46 -10.86 -3.40 10.35
C TRP A 46 -12.18 -2.92 10.95
N GLY A 47 -13.27 -3.56 10.56
CA GLY A 47 -14.62 -3.30 11.07
C GLY A 47 -15.18 -4.53 11.78
N GLY A 48 -16.37 -4.40 12.37
CA GLY A 48 -17.07 -5.53 12.99
C GLY A 48 -17.31 -6.71 12.03
N ARG A 49 -17.67 -7.87 12.57
CA ARG A 49 -17.88 -9.13 11.81
C ARG A 49 -16.71 -9.46 10.88
N ASP A 50 -15.48 -9.26 11.34
CA ASP A 50 -14.23 -9.57 10.61
C ASP A 50 -14.14 -8.91 9.22
N SER A 51 -14.77 -7.74 9.06
CA SER A 51 -14.73 -7.00 7.80
C SER A 51 -13.38 -6.30 7.67
N HIS A 52 -12.62 -6.65 6.63
CA HIS A 52 -11.32 -6.03 6.33
C HIS A 52 -11.38 -5.27 5.00
N LYS A 53 -10.84 -4.05 4.99
CA LYS A 53 -10.65 -3.26 3.76
C LYS A 53 -9.33 -2.53 3.82
N SER A 54 -8.50 -2.71 2.80
CA SER A 54 -7.26 -1.96 2.64
C SER A 54 -7.09 -1.47 1.21
N GLY A 55 -6.27 -0.44 1.03
CA GLY A 55 -5.96 0.08 -0.29
C GLY A 55 -5.36 1.48 -0.25
N ILE A 56 -5.41 2.13 -1.41
CA ILE A 56 -4.95 3.51 -1.60
C ILE A 56 -6.12 4.33 -2.14
N THR A 57 -6.27 5.57 -1.69
CA THR A 57 -7.22 6.53 -2.24
C THR A 57 -6.60 7.92 -2.36
N ILE A 58 -7.21 8.81 -3.13
CA ILE A 58 -6.75 10.19 -3.34
C ILE A 58 -7.88 11.14 -3.03
N LEU A 59 -7.61 12.09 -2.14
CA LEU A 59 -8.53 13.11 -1.71
C LEU A 59 -7.89 14.49 -1.87
N ASP A 60 -8.70 15.52 -2.06
CA ASP A 60 -8.24 16.88 -1.86
C ASP A 60 -7.97 17.12 -0.36
N SER A 61 -7.00 17.98 -0.03
CA SER A 61 -6.57 18.23 1.36
C SER A 61 -7.66 18.85 2.26
N ALA A 62 -8.71 19.40 1.66
CA ALA A 62 -9.89 19.88 2.36
C ALA A 62 -10.94 18.77 2.62
N GLU A 63 -10.81 17.60 1.98
CA GLU A 63 -11.69 16.45 2.20
C GLU A 63 -11.18 15.59 3.36
N GLU A 64 -12.08 15.26 4.29
CA GLU A 64 -11.77 14.33 5.37
C GLU A 64 -11.82 12.87 4.90
N PHE A 65 -10.87 12.06 5.38
CA PHE A 65 -10.88 10.63 5.11
C PHE A 65 -12.09 9.96 5.78
N ASN A 66 -12.90 9.25 4.98
CA ASN A 66 -14.05 8.50 5.48
C ASN A 66 -14.23 7.17 4.72
N MET A 67 -14.12 6.06 5.43
CA MET A 67 -14.22 4.70 4.88
C MET A 67 -15.48 4.44 4.04
N SER A 68 -16.59 5.13 4.32
CA SER A 68 -17.85 4.96 3.56
C SER A 68 -17.91 5.76 2.25
N LYS A 69 -17.01 6.74 2.06
CA LYS A 69 -17.02 7.67 0.91
C LYS A 69 -15.83 7.51 -0.03
N ILE A 70 -14.78 6.82 0.40
CA ILE A 70 -13.56 6.66 -0.39
C ILE A 70 -13.75 5.61 -1.48
N THR A 71 -13.05 5.84 -2.60
CA THR A 71 -12.91 4.87 -3.69
C THR A 71 -11.45 4.46 -3.76
N SER A 72 -11.19 3.15 -3.74
CA SER A 72 -9.84 2.61 -3.92
C SER A 72 -9.31 2.87 -5.32
N LEU A 73 -8.01 3.17 -5.40
CA LEU A 73 -7.29 3.15 -6.65
C LEU A 73 -7.25 1.73 -7.24
N PRO A 74 -7.19 1.60 -8.57
CA PRO A 74 -7.18 0.30 -9.26
C PRO A 74 -5.85 -0.46 -9.15
N GLY A 75 -4.87 0.06 -8.42
CA GLY A 75 -3.56 -0.56 -8.18
C GLY A 75 -2.97 -0.07 -6.85
N SER A 76 -1.96 -0.80 -6.38
CA SER A 76 -1.36 -0.62 -5.04
C SER A 76 0.07 -0.10 -5.06
N TYR A 77 0.70 0.00 -6.25
CA TYR A 77 2.08 0.45 -6.40
C TYR A 77 2.20 1.51 -7.47
N PHE A 78 2.90 2.60 -7.16
CA PHE A 78 3.18 3.67 -8.11
C PHE A 78 4.40 3.32 -8.97
N ALA A 79 4.20 3.09 -10.27
CA ALA A 79 5.30 2.80 -11.20
C ALA A 79 6.19 4.03 -11.46
N GLU A 80 5.61 5.23 -11.29
CA GLU A 80 6.25 6.53 -11.44
C GLU A 80 5.76 7.46 -10.33
N ILE A 81 6.50 8.54 -10.05
CA ILE A 81 6.12 9.52 -9.02
C ILE A 81 4.76 10.13 -9.40
N PRO A 82 3.73 10.06 -8.53
CA PRO A 82 2.42 10.62 -8.84
C PRO A 82 2.48 12.12 -9.13
N THR A 83 1.71 12.55 -10.12
CA THR A 83 1.55 13.97 -10.47
C THR A 83 0.09 14.39 -10.38
N LYS A 84 -0.16 15.69 -10.58
CA LYS A 84 -1.51 16.27 -10.48
C LYS A 84 -2.49 15.73 -11.54
N ASP A 85 -1.99 15.39 -12.72
CA ASP A 85 -2.80 15.03 -13.88
C ASP A 85 -2.64 13.54 -14.26
N TYR A 86 -1.60 12.87 -13.77
CA TYR A 86 -1.24 11.54 -14.22
C TYR A 86 -0.66 10.67 -13.10
N ILE A 87 -1.16 9.44 -13.02
CA ILE A 87 -0.73 8.42 -12.07
C ILE A 87 -0.56 7.08 -12.81
N LYS A 88 0.64 6.51 -12.73
CA LYS A 88 0.95 5.19 -13.28
C LYS A 88 0.99 4.16 -12.18
N LEU A 89 0.14 3.15 -12.28
CA LEU A 89 -0.06 2.13 -11.27
C LEU A 89 0.29 0.74 -11.79
N ILE A 90 0.89 -0.05 -10.90
CA ILE A 90 0.95 -1.50 -11.03
C ILE A 90 -0.08 -2.11 -10.11
N ARG A 91 -0.82 -3.09 -10.65
CA ARG A 91 -1.67 -3.99 -9.88
C ARG A 91 -1.11 -5.39 -10.02
N VAL A 92 -0.85 -6.05 -8.91
CA VAL A 92 -0.55 -7.49 -8.89
C VAL A 92 -1.82 -8.19 -8.42
N ASN A 93 -2.38 -9.02 -9.29
CA ASN A 93 -3.53 -9.86 -8.98
C ASN A 93 -3.01 -11.11 -8.29
N ASN A 94 -3.31 -11.27 -7.00
CA ASN A 94 -2.99 -12.48 -6.27
C ASN A 94 -3.72 -13.65 -6.93
N GLY A 95 -2.97 -14.50 -7.63
CA GLY A 95 -3.48 -15.70 -8.31
C GLY A 95 -3.19 -16.96 -7.50
N GLU A 96 -3.75 -18.08 -7.96
CA GLU A 96 -3.28 -19.40 -7.53
C GLU A 96 -1.81 -19.56 -7.94
N ASN A 97 -1.05 -20.37 -7.19
CA ASN A 97 0.34 -20.66 -7.55
C ASN A 97 0.38 -21.20 -9.01
N PRO A 98 1.33 -20.74 -9.84
CA PRO A 98 1.54 -21.18 -11.20
C PRO A 98 1.69 -22.70 -11.20
N THR A 99 0.95 -23.36 -12.09
CA THR A 99 0.95 -24.83 -12.23
C THR A 99 1.56 -25.29 -13.56
N THR A 100 1.80 -24.35 -14.49
CA THR A 100 2.31 -24.59 -15.84
C THR A 100 3.46 -23.64 -16.20
N GLU A 101 4.27 -24.00 -17.22
CA GLU A 101 5.33 -23.12 -17.73
C GLU A 101 4.78 -21.79 -18.28
N GLN A 102 3.55 -21.78 -18.79
CA GLN A 102 2.86 -20.58 -19.28
C GLN A 102 2.51 -19.60 -18.15
N ASP A 103 2.43 -20.08 -16.91
CA ASP A 103 2.21 -19.20 -15.75
C ASP A 103 3.48 -18.42 -15.37
N THR A 104 4.61 -18.68 -16.03
CA THR A 104 5.88 -17.95 -15.86
C THR A 104 6.05 -16.76 -16.83
N VAL A 105 4.96 -16.26 -17.39
CA VAL A 105 5.03 -15.17 -18.37
C VAL A 105 5.19 -13.82 -17.65
N LEU A 106 6.38 -13.23 -17.73
CA LEU A 106 6.69 -11.86 -17.25
C LEU A 106 5.95 -10.75 -18.02
N LYS A 107 4.89 -11.06 -18.76
CA LYS A 107 4.11 -10.07 -19.52
C LYS A 107 2.90 -9.64 -18.69
N PRO A 108 2.45 -8.38 -18.85
CA PRO A 108 1.24 -7.93 -18.19
C PRO A 108 0.03 -8.74 -18.66
N SER A 109 -0.89 -9.05 -17.76
CA SER A 109 -2.17 -9.68 -18.08
C SER A 109 -3.17 -8.66 -18.62
N LYS A 110 -3.02 -7.38 -18.22
CA LYS A 110 -3.86 -6.29 -18.71
C LYS A 110 -3.12 -4.96 -18.69
N HIS A 111 -3.47 -4.09 -19.62
CA HIS A 111 -3.04 -2.69 -19.62
C HIS A 111 -4.21 -1.81 -20.05
N TYR A 112 -4.50 -0.76 -19.29
CA TYR A 112 -5.62 0.13 -19.59
C TYR A 112 -5.48 1.51 -18.95
N PHE A 113 -6.30 2.44 -19.43
CA PHE A 113 -6.42 3.79 -18.89
C PHE A 113 -7.77 3.99 -18.20
N LYS A 114 -7.78 4.80 -17.14
CA LYS A 114 -9.01 5.30 -16.49
C LYS A 114 -8.88 6.78 -16.23
N ASN A 115 -9.99 7.50 -16.20
CA ASN A 115 -10.04 8.86 -15.66
C ASN A 115 -10.90 8.83 -14.40
N ILE A 116 -10.34 9.28 -13.27
CA ILE A 116 -11.06 9.35 -11.99
C ILE A 116 -10.84 10.75 -11.42
N LYS A 117 -11.93 11.50 -11.22
CA LYS A 117 -11.90 12.88 -10.71
C LYS A 117 -10.90 13.79 -11.48
N GLY A 118 -10.82 13.63 -12.81
CA GLY A 118 -9.97 14.46 -13.68
C GLY A 118 -8.50 14.01 -13.76
N ILE A 119 -8.09 12.98 -13.01
CA ILE A 119 -6.73 12.43 -13.06
C ILE A 119 -6.71 11.24 -14.03
N LYS A 120 -5.72 11.21 -14.94
CA LYS A 120 -5.48 10.07 -15.83
C LYS A 120 -4.68 8.98 -15.09
N TYR A 121 -5.24 7.79 -15.05
CA TYR A 121 -4.59 6.60 -14.51
C TYR A 121 -4.17 5.70 -15.66
N GLU A 122 -2.91 5.31 -15.67
CA GLU A 122 -2.40 4.21 -16.49
C GLU A 122 -2.16 3.02 -15.58
N VAL A 123 -2.85 1.91 -15.83
CA VAL A 123 -2.80 0.73 -14.98
C VAL A 123 -2.26 -0.44 -15.77
N THR A 124 -1.18 -1.03 -15.26
CA THR A 124 -0.66 -2.29 -15.78
C THR A 124 -0.89 -3.37 -14.73
N GLU A 125 -1.65 -4.41 -15.11
CA GLU A 125 -1.93 -5.54 -14.25
C GLU A 125 -1.00 -6.70 -14.60
N PHE A 126 -0.50 -7.35 -13.57
CA PHE A 126 0.24 -8.61 -13.65
C PHE A 126 -0.43 -9.63 -12.75
N ASN A 127 -0.24 -10.91 -13.05
CA ASN A 127 -0.62 -11.98 -12.13
C ASN A 127 0.57 -12.28 -11.23
N ASP A 128 0.32 -12.43 -9.92
CA ASP A 128 1.34 -12.94 -8.99
C ASP A 128 1.79 -14.32 -9.46
N THR A 129 3.07 -14.59 -9.28
CA THR A 129 3.69 -15.86 -9.68
C THR A 129 4.03 -16.72 -8.48
N TYR A 130 4.48 -16.18 -7.34
CA TYR A 130 4.93 -17.05 -6.25
C TYR A 130 4.73 -16.39 -4.88
N GLY A 131 3.97 -15.30 -4.81
CA GLY A 131 3.81 -14.51 -3.60
C GLY A 131 5.16 -14.07 -3.01
N SER A 132 5.23 -14.05 -1.67
CA SER A 132 6.44 -13.72 -0.92
C SER A 132 7.40 -14.89 -0.69
N SER A 133 7.21 -16.03 -1.39
CA SER A 133 7.98 -17.26 -1.17
C SER A 133 9.30 -17.33 -1.95
N THR A 134 9.63 -16.30 -2.73
CA THR A 134 10.86 -16.28 -3.54
C THR A 134 12.02 -15.65 -2.77
N MET A 135 13.26 -16.01 -3.10
CA MET A 135 14.44 -15.43 -2.45
C MET A 135 14.64 -13.94 -2.75
N ASN A 136 13.99 -13.44 -3.82
CA ASN A 136 14.06 -12.06 -4.28
C ASN A 136 12.82 -11.22 -3.91
N THR A 137 11.80 -11.85 -3.33
CA THR A 137 10.59 -11.20 -2.80
C THR A 137 10.52 -11.40 -1.29
N GLY A 138 9.68 -10.63 -0.59
CA GLY A 138 9.57 -10.70 0.86
C GLY A 138 10.41 -9.67 1.62
N LEU A 139 10.61 -9.93 2.91
CA LEU A 139 11.12 -8.95 3.87
C LEU A 139 12.66 -8.96 3.94
N MET A 140 13.24 -7.80 3.68
CA MET A 140 14.68 -7.59 3.74
C MET A 140 14.99 -6.42 4.68
N LYS A 141 16.12 -6.48 5.38
CA LYS A 141 16.47 -5.53 6.44
C LYS A 141 17.89 -5.00 6.25
N TYR A 142 18.02 -3.70 6.38
CA TYR A 142 19.26 -2.94 6.25
C TYR A 142 19.37 -1.93 7.39
N GLU A 143 20.60 -1.56 7.70
CA GLU A 143 20.91 -0.37 8.48
C GLU A 143 21.57 0.68 7.59
N PHE A 144 21.42 1.96 7.93
CA PHE A 144 22.09 3.06 7.23
C PHE A 144 22.57 4.13 8.23
N GLU A 145 23.55 4.94 7.81
CA GLU A 145 24.06 6.04 8.66
C GLU A 145 23.46 7.39 8.32
N MET A 146 23.23 7.65 7.03
CA MET A 146 22.67 8.91 6.55
C MET A 146 21.59 8.65 5.52
N VAL A 147 20.61 9.55 5.51
CA VAL A 147 19.57 9.61 4.49
C VAL A 147 19.54 11.02 3.92
N LYS A 148 19.47 11.13 2.60
CA LYS A 148 19.35 12.40 1.87
C LYS A 148 18.09 12.36 1.03
N GLU A 149 17.23 13.34 1.26
CA GLU A 149 16.02 13.51 0.48
C GLU A 149 16.26 14.51 -0.65
N THR A 150 15.75 14.18 -1.83
CA THR A 150 15.65 15.10 -2.96
C THR A 150 14.17 15.28 -3.32
N ASN A 151 13.93 16.10 -4.34
CA ASN A 151 12.61 16.22 -4.91
C ASN A 151 12.05 14.85 -5.36
N ASP A 152 12.87 13.98 -5.94
CA ASP A 152 12.33 12.80 -6.63
C ASP A 152 12.69 11.47 -5.94
N SER A 153 13.61 11.50 -4.98
CA SER A 153 14.14 10.27 -4.38
C SER A 153 14.58 10.42 -2.93
N LEU A 154 14.73 9.28 -2.27
CA LEU A 154 15.36 9.14 -0.97
C LEU A 154 16.61 8.26 -1.11
N THR A 155 17.77 8.83 -0.83
CA THR A 155 19.06 8.17 -0.92
C THR A 155 19.58 7.78 0.46
N PHE A 156 19.95 6.51 0.62
CA PHE A 156 20.58 5.97 1.82
C PHE A 156 22.08 5.82 1.60
N GLU A 157 22.87 6.20 2.61
CA GLU A 157 24.34 6.10 2.58
C GLU A 157 24.85 5.24 3.75
N ASN A 158 25.99 4.59 3.52
CA ASN A 158 26.61 3.59 4.40
C ASN A 158 25.65 2.45 4.76
N VAL A 159 24.96 1.93 3.74
CA VAL A 159 24.00 0.82 3.88
C VAL A 159 24.72 -0.47 4.23
N VAL A 160 24.24 -1.13 5.28
CA VAL A 160 24.72 -2.43 5.76
C VAL A 160 23.56 -3.41 5.76
N HIS A 161 23.68 -4.49 4.98
CA HIS A 161 22.72 -5.59 4.96
C HIS A 161 22.66 -6.31 6.32
N LYS A 162 21.45 -6.68 6.76
CA LYS A 162 21.22 -7.41 8.01
C LYS A 162 20.51 -8.74 7.83
N PHE A 163 19.47 -8.77 6.99
CA PHE A 163 18.63 -9.95 6.82
C PHE A 163 17.93 -9.92 5.47
N GLY A 164 17.65 -11.11 4.92
CA GLY A 164 17.02 -11.28 3.61
C GLY A 164 18.05 -11.54 2.51
N GLY A 165 17.60 -11.44 1.26
CA GLY A 165 18.39 -11.81 0.09
C GLY A 165 19.32 -10.70 -0.41
N ILE A 166 18.75 -9.64 -1.01
CA ILE A 166 19.48 -8.74 -1.90
C ILE A 166 20.52 -7.90 -1.14
N LYS A 167 21.79 -7.96 -1.57
CA LYS A 167 22.83 -7.05 -1.08
C LYS A 167 22.85 -5.78 -1.94
N TRP A 168 22.62 -4.64 -1.31
CA TRP A 168 22.76 -3.33 -1.95
C TRP A 168 24.19 -2.80 -1.85
N PRO A 169 24.61 -1.93 -2.77
CA PRO A 169 25.80 -1.10 -2.57
C PRO A 169 25.65 -0.21 -1.34
N SER A 170 26.76 0.33 -0.84
CA SER A 170 26.76 1.22 0.34
C SER A 170 25.93 2.49 0.16
N LYS A 171 25.66 2.90 -1.09
CA LYS A 171 24.77 3.99 -1.45
C LYS A 171 23.68 3.50 -2.39
N ILE A 172 22.42 3.69 -2.02
CA ILE A 172 21.26 3.28 -2.82
C ILE A 172 20.20 4.37 -2.76
N SER A 173 19.48 4.58 -3.87
CA SER A 173 18.42 5.58 -3.96
C SER A 173 17.14 4.94 -4.48
N PHE A 174 16.02 5.36 -3.90
CA PHE A 174 14.69 4.91 -4.32
C PHE A 174 13.84 6.11 -4.73
N PRO A 175 13.07 6.00 -5.82
CA PRO A 175 12.13 7.03 -6.20
C PRO A 175 11.03 7.16 -5.13
N LYS A 176 10.57 8.38 -4.94
CA LYS A 176 9.41 8.66 -4.09
C LYS A 176 8.13 8.05 -4.66
N GLY A 177 7.13 7.87 -3.80
CA GLY A 177 5.82 7.31 -4.13
C GLY A 177 5.49 6.04 -3.35
N ASN A 178 6.46 5.13 -3.19
CA ASN A 178 6.28 3.85 -2.47
C ASN A 178 7.18 3.74 -1.24
N ILE A 179 7.38 4.87 -0.55
CA ILE A 179 8.22 4.99 0.65
C ILE A 179 7.33 5.29 1.85
N THR A 180 7.47 4.51 2.92
CA THR A 180 6.71 4.70 4.17
C THR A 180 7.65 4.87 5.36
N VAL A 181 7.48 5.95 6.12
CA VAL A 181 8.20 6.17 7.38
C VAL A 181 7.37 5.63 8.53
N VAL A 182 7.97 4.74 9.32
CA VAL A 182 7.38 4.22 10.56
C VAL A 182 8.10 4.88 11.73
N ASP A 183 7.37 5.68 12.50
CA ASP A 183 7.86 6.42 13.65
C ASP A 183 7.03 6.18 14.92
N ASP A 184 7.55 6.57 16.08
CA ASP A 184 6.79 6.60 17.34
C ASP A 184 6.03 7.91 17.53
N THR A 185 5.27 8.00 18.62
CA THR A 185 4.54 9.22 19.02
C THR A 185 5.43 10.45 19.20
N THR A 186 6.74 10.29 19.43
CA THR A 186 7.70 11.41 19.50
C THR A 186 8.22 11.85 18.13
N GLY A 187 7.84 11.14 17.06
CA GLY A 187 8.32 11.34 15.69
C GLY A 187 9.71 10.76 15.45
N ARG A 188 10.21 9.88 16.32
CA ARG A 188 11.48 9.17 16.10
C ARG A 188 11.26 8.06 15.09
N VAL A 189 12.02 8.10 14.00
CA VAL A 189 11.97 7.08 12.94
C VAL A 189 12.55 5.77 13.46
N HIS A 190 11.75 4.70 13.43
CA HIS A 190 12.20 3.33 13.71
C HIS A 190 12.70 2.64 12.45
N ARG A 191 11.99 2.82 11.34
CA ARG A 191 12.37 2.28 10.03
C ARG A 191 11.73 3.09 8.90
N ILE A 192 12.39 3.07 7.76
CA ILE A 192 11.84 3.50 6.48
C ILE A 192 11.59 2.24 5.66
N VAL A 193 10.35 2.05 5.22
CA VAL A 193 9.90 0.92 4.42
C VAL A 193 9.88 1.35 2.96
N ILE A 194 10.52 0.56 2.12
CA ILE A 194 10.48 0.70 0.66
C ILE A 194 9.78 -0.53 0.12
N GLU A 195 8.64 -0.33 -0.55
CA GLU A 195 8.03 -1.37 -1.36
C GLU A 195 8.58 -1.25 -2.79
N GLN A 196 8.93 -2.37 -3.42
CA GLN A 196 9.38 -2.40 -4.81
C GLN A 196 8.68 -3.50 -5.59
N PHE A 197 8.16 -3.13 -6.75
CA PHE A 197 7.66 -4.10 -7.72
C PHE A 197 8.82 -4.90 -8.32
N ILE A 198 8.74 -6.23 -8.22
CA ILE A 198 9.71 -7.16 -8.78
C ILE A 198 9.09 -7.81 -10.02
N ARG A 199 9.84 -7.76 -11.12
CA ARG A 199 9.53 -8.41 -12.40
C ARG A 199 10.84 -8.89 -13.01
N MET A 200 11.22 -10.13 -12.76
CA MET A 200 12.51 -10.67 -13.20
C MET A 200 12.46 -12.20 -13.30
N LYS A 201 13.52 -12.80 -13.83
CA LYS A 201 13.79 -14.22 -13.58
C LYS A 201 14.70 -14.38 -12.38
N GLY A 202 14.42 -15.35 -11.52
CA GLY A 202 15.20 -15.59 -10.31
C GLY A 202 15.03 -16.98 -9.74
N GLU A 203 15.35 -17.11 -8.45
CA GLU A 203 15.36 -18.36 -7.71
C GLU A 203 14.16 -18.43 -6.76
N ILE A 204 13.51 -19.59 -6.72
CA ILE A 204 12.38 -19.86 -5.83
C ILE A 204 12.61 -21.16 -5.08
N TYR A 205 12.01 -21.28 -3.89
CA TYR A 205 11.82 -22.58 -3.27
C TYR A 205 10.74 -23.33 -4.04
N LYS A 206 11.02 -24.59 -4.40
CA LYS A 206 10.05 -25.45 -5.08
C LYS A 206 8.85 -25.68 -4.17
N PRO A 207 7.61 -25.31 -4.57
CA PRO A 207 6.44 -25.43 -3.70
C PRO A 207 6.21 -26.87 -3.20
N SER A 208 6.47 -27.87 -4.05
CA SER A 208 6.34 -29.28 -3.69
C SER A 208 7.50 -29.84 -2.87
N LYS A 209 8.64 -29.14 -2.81
CA LYS A 209 9.85 -29.53 -2.07
C LYS A 209 10.54 -28.26 -1.53
N PRO A 210 10.08 -27.70 -0.40
CA PRO A 210 10.42 -26.34 0.05
C PRO A 210 11.89 -26.08 0.41
N LEU A 211 12.77 -27.08 0.29
CA LEU A 211 14.22 -26.94 0.46
C LEU A 211 15.00 -27.05 -0.86
N GLU A 212 14.33 -27.38 -1.96
CA GLU A 212 14.91 -27.45 -3.29
C GLU A 212 14.76 -26.09 -3.97
N ILE A 213 15.87 -25.54 -4.46
CA ILE A 213 15.87 -24.27 -5.21
C ILE A 213 15.73 -24.57 -6.69
N VAL A 214 14.80 -23.87 -7.35
CA VAL A 214 14.64 -23.88 -8.81
C VAL A 214 15.04 -22.51 -9.35
N THR A 215 15.93 -22.51 -10.34
CA THR A 215 16.45 -21.30 -10.96
C THR A 215 15.63 -20.90 -12.19
N ASN A 216 15.87 -19.69 -12.69
CA ASN A 216 15.29 -19.16 -13.93
C ASN A 216 13.75 -19.10 -13.95
N GLN A 217 13.13 -19.01 -12.77
CA GLN A 217 11.68 -18.89 -12.62
C GLN A 217 11.25 -17.44 -12.73
N ALA A 218 10.11 -17.19 -13.37
CA ALA A 218 9.57 -15.84 -13.47
C ALA A 218 9.00 -15.39 -12.13
N ILE A 219 9.42 -14.22 -11.67
CA ILE A 219 9.01 -13.64 -10.39
C ILE A 219 8.32 -12.31 -10.70
N ILE A 220 7.05 -12.26 -10.38
CA ILE A 220 6.19 -11.07 -10.33
C ILE A 220 5.68 -10.97 -8.89
N GLY A 221 5.94 -9.86 -8.22
CA GLY A 221 5.47 -9.63 -6.86
C GLY A 221 6.03 -8.33 -6.28
N PHE A 222 5.98 -8.21 -4.95
CA PHE A 222 6.57 -7.09 -4.23
C PHE A 222 7.68 -7.57 -3.28
N ALA A 223 8.73 -6.77 -3.20
CA ALA A 223 9.75 -6.88 -2.17
C ALA A 223 9.63 -5.71 -1.19
N THR A 224 9.78 -6.01 0.09
CA THR A 224 9.67 -5.04 1.17
C THR A 224 11.04 -4.87 1.83
N PHE A 225 11.63 -3.68 1.72
CA PHE A 225 12.92 -3.36 2.32
C PHE A 225 12.75 -2.45 3.53
N TYR A 226 13.26 -2.88 4.67
CA TYR A 226 13.32 -2.09 5.90
C TYR A 226 14.70 -1.47 6.07
N PHE A 227 14.76 -0.15 6.01
CA PHE A 227 15.95 0.64 6.29
C PHE A 227 15.86 1.22 7.69
N ILE A 228 16.77 0.80 8.57
CA ILE A 228 16.80 1.22 9.98
C ILE A 228 17.94 2.22 10.18
N PRO A 229 17.66 3.42 10.72
CA PRO A 229 18.70 4.39 10.95
C PRO A 229 19.56 3.98 12.14
N LYS A 230 20.89 4.01 11.99
CA LYS A 230 21.83 3.82 13.11
C LYS A 230 21.84 5.00 14.08
N LYS A 231 21.49 6.19 13.59
CA LYS A 231 21.41 7.43 14.36
C LYS A 231 19.95 7.85 14.51
N HIS A 232 19.67 8.67 15.51
CA HIS A 232 18.32 9.21 15.68
C HIS A 232 17.95 10.15 14.52
N ILE A 233 16.79 9.90 13.91
CA ILE A 233 16.21 10.74 12.85
C ILE A 233 14.78 11.07 13.25
N LYS A 234 14.39 12.34 13.11
CA LYS A 234 12.99 12.77 13.26
C LYS A 234 12.27 12.66 11.92
N SER A 235 11.04 12.17 11.92
CA SER A 235 10.22 12.08 10.70
C SER A 235 9.88 13.45 10.10
N SER A 236 9.90 14.51 10.91
CA SER A 236 9.77 15.90 10.45
C SER A 236 10.97 16.41 9.64
N ALA A 237 12.12 15.72 9.68
CA ALA A 237 13.27 16.02 8.83
C ALA A 237 13.06 15.57 7.37
N LEU A 238 12.07 14.71 7.12
CA LEU A 238 11.66 14.30 5.78
C LEU A 238 10.42 15.09 5.36
N THR A 239 10.21 15.34 4.08
CA THR A 239 8.98 15.98 3.62
C THR A 239 7.79 15.01 3.71
N ASN A 240 6.58 15.55 3.56
CA ASN A 240 5.38 14.74 3.35
C ASN A 240 5.13 14.49 1.85
N GLU A 241 5.99 14.97 0.96
CA GLU A 241 5.82 14.84 -0.49
C GLU A 241 6.44 13.53 -0.98
N GLY A 242 5.60 12.63 -1.50
CA GLY A 242 6.09 11.36 -2.04
C GLY A 242 6.51 10.32 -0.98
N ILE A 243 6.28 10.61 0.30
CA ILE A 243 6.65 9.76 1.44
C ILE A 243 5.45 9.62 2.36
N PHE A 244 4.97 8.39 2.54
CA PHE A 244 3.89 8.06 3.45
C PHE A 244 4.34 8.20 4.90
N LYS A 245 3.53 8.89 5.71
CA LYS A 245 3.68 8.97 7.16
C LYS A 245 2.36 8.72 7.85
N GLN A 246 2.41 8.21 9.07
CA GLN A 246 1.19 7.92 9.82
C GLN A 246 0.39 9.21 10.08
N VAL A 247 -0.91 9.16 9.80
CA VAL A 247 -1.84 10.22 10.15
C VAL A 247 -2.18 10.07 11.62
N ARG A 248 -1.77 11.04 12.43
CA ARG A 248 -2.06 11.07 13.86
C ARG A 248 -3.41 11.74 14.08
N LYS A 249 -4.27 11.09 14.86
CA LYS A 249 -5.52 11.69 15.36
C LYS A 249 -5.22 12.64 16.50
#